data_AF-A0A516NW75-F1
#
_entry.id   AF-A0A516NW75-F1
#
_cell.length_a   1.000
_cell.length_b   1.000
_cell.length_c   1.000
_cell.angle_alpha   90.00
_cell.angle_beta   90.00
_cell.angle_gamma   90.00
#
_symmetry.space_group_name_H-M   'P 1'
#
loop_
_entity.id
_entity.type
_entity.pdbx_description
1 polymer ?
#
loop_
_entity_poly.entity_id
_entity_poly.type
_entity_poly.pdbx_seq_one_letter_code
_entity_poly.pdbx_strand_id
1 'polypeptide(L)'
;MNNVPARYVHGQHGFDRRIMEELAAVNVPCYTLDDLSNGPRTIPQGIPIFIDWLAHLETRIPGPETEHRSIIRSGLIRNLIDPAARGNQQAIDLLIAQVRHQPPLPTQHREWACAGLGVIAAKQNFAQIADLLANLPEGTPKSALVEYLGKVKTPEARDLAVSYLGTGPREAAIKALVQMKATGVRHLIEPLLDHPYASIRKQAKRALEKLPS
;
A
#
# COMPACT_ATOMS: atom_id res chain seq x y z
N MET A 1 -20.01 10.19 -20.31
CA MET A 1 -20.44 11.27 -19.39
C MET A 1 -20.48 12.56 -20.18
N ASN A 2 -21.67 13.10 -20.49
CA ASN A 2 -21.81 14.16 -21.51
C ASN A 2 -21.92 15.58 -20.94
N ASN A 3 -22.01 15.74 -19.62
CA ASN A 3 -22.13 17.04 -18.97
C ASN A 3 -21.10 17.16 -17.83
N VAL A 4 -19.90 17.63 -18.17
CA VAL A 4 -18.84 17.88 -17.19
C VAL A 4 -19.08 19.25 -16.55
N PRO A 5 -19.27 19.36 -15.22
CA PRO A 5 -19.46 20.64 -14.55
C PRO A 5 -18.33 21.63 -14.85
N ALA A 6 -18.66 22.92 -15.01
CA ALA A 6 -17.70 23.98 -15.40
C ALA A 6 -16.48 24.12 -14.47
N ARG A 7 -16.58 23.64 -13.23
CA ARG A 7 -15.47 23.62 -12.26
C ARG A 7 -14.36 22.61 -12.61
N TYR A 8 -14.62 21.65 -13.49
CA TYR A 8 -13.64 20.63 -13.90
C TYR A 8 -12.99 21.04 -15.22
N VAL A 9 -11.73 21.44 -15.14
CA VAL A 9 -10.91 21.84 -16.28
C VAL A 9 -9.87 20.76 -16.53
N HIS A 10 -9.84 20.21 -17.76
CA HIS A 10 -8.89 19.16 -18.13
C HIS A 10 -7.45 19.60 -17.86
N GLY A 11 -6.69 18.75 -17.17
CA GLY A 11 -5.28 19.00 -16.85
C GLY A 11 -5.07 19.85 -15.59
N GLN A 12 -6.13 20.13 -14.82
CA GLN A 12 -6.06 20.94 -13.60
C GLN A 12 -6.59 20.17 -12.39
N HIS A 13 -6.01 20.41 -11.21
CA HIS A 13 -6.50 19.94 -9.91
C HIS A 13 -6.96 18.46 -9.87
N GLY A 14 -6.17 17.56 -10.48
CA GLY A 14 -6.48 16.12 -10.54
C GLY A 14 -7.63 15.71 -11.47
N PHE A 15 -8.19 16.61 -12.26
CA PHE A 15 -9.19 16.27 -13.28
C PHE A 15 -8.53 16.03 -14.64
N ASP A 16 -8.52 14.77 -15.10
CA ASP A 16 -8.12 14.41 -16.46
C ASP A 16 -9.30 13.77 -17.19
N ARG A 17 -9.75 14.44 -18.27
CA ARG A 17 -10.90 14.01 -19.05
C ARG A 17 -10.71 12.61 -19.66
N ARG A 18 -9.48 12.24 -20.01
CA ARG A 18 -9.19 10.96 -20.68
C ARG A 18 -9.47 9.79 -19.73
N ILE A 19 -8.91 9.82 -18.51
CA ILE A 19 -9.15 8.75 -17.53
C ILE A 19 -10.61 8.73 -17.07
N MET A 20 -11.24 9.90 -16.95
CA MET A 20 -12.66 10.04 -16.64
C MET A 20 -13.54 9.32 -17.68
N GLU A 21 -13.26 9.50 -18.97
CA GLU A 21 -13.99 8.85 -20.07
C GLU A 21 -13.69 7.35 -20.16
N GLU A 22 -12.43 6.93 -19.99
CA GLU A 22 -12.05 5.51 -19.94
C GLU A 22 -12.75 4.77 -18.80
N LEU A 23 -12.80 5.35 -17.60
CA LEU A 23 -13.50 4.78 -16.45
C LEU A 23 -15.03 4.74 -16.65
N ALA A 24 -15.60 5.78 -17.28
CA ALA A 24 -17.01 5.78 -17.66
C ALA A 24 -17.37 4.62 -18.59
N ALA A 25 -16.50 4.34 -19.56
CA ALA A 25 -16.71 3.29 -20.57
C ALA A 25 -16.77 1.89 -19.96
N VAL A 26 -16.15 1.68 -18.80
CA VAL A 26 -16.20 0.41 -18.03
C VAL A 26 -17.21 0.44 -16.87
N ASN A 27 -18.18 1.37 -16.92
CA ASN A 27 -19.22 1.58 -15.90
C ASN A 27 -18.69 1.98 -14.51
N VAL A 28 -17.57 2.71 -14.46
CA VAL A 28 -17.00 3.31 -13.25
C VAL A 28 -17.01 4.84 -13.40
N PRO A 29 -18.18 5.51 -13.46
CA PRO A 29 -18.20 6.95 -13.65
C PRO A 29 -17.70 7.69 -12.40
N CYS A 30 -16.74 8.58 -12.59
CA CYS A 30 -16.24 9.53 -11.59
C CYS A 30 -15.76 10.80 -12.29
N TYR A 31 -15.69 11.94 -11.59
CA TYR A 31 -15.01 13.10 -12.14
C TYR A 31 -13.52 13.06 -11.82
N THR A 32 -13.15 12.60 -10.62
CA THR A 32 -11.77 12.47 -10.18
C THR A 32 -11.50 11.09 -9.59
N LEU A 33 -10.23 10.71 -9.55
CA LEU A 33 -9.80 9.47 -8.88
C LEU A 33 -10.01 9.50 -7.37
N ASP A 34 -10.14 10.68 -6.76
CA ASP A 34 -10.44 10.81 -5.32
C ASP A 34 -11.90 10.48 -5.00
N ASP A 35 -12.82 10.72 -5.95
CA ASP A 35 -14.23 10.28 -5.85
C ASP A 35 -14.31 8.75 -5.66
N LEU A 36 -13.40 8.03 -6.34
CA LEU A 36 -13.29 6.57 -6.26
C LEU A 36 -12.54 6.12 -5.00
N SER A 37 -11.44 6.80 -4.65
CA SER A 37 -10.61 6.45 -3.49
C SER A 37 -11.34 6.57 -2.15
N ASN A 38 -12.39 7.39 -2.09
CA ASN A 38 -13.24 7.59 -0.90
C ASN A 38 -14.63 6.96 -1.04
N GLY A 39 -14.89 6.28 -2.16
CA GLY A 39 -16.21 5.76 -2.52
C GLY A 39 -16.28 4.24 -2.38
N PRO A 40 -16.38 3.48 -3.49
CA PRO A 40 -16.54 2.03 -3.45
C PRO A 40 -15.39 1.30 -2.74
N ARG A 41 -15.71 0.17 -2.09
CA ARG A 41 -14.70 -0.69 -1.45
C ARG A 41 -13.80 -1.42 -2.45
N THR A 42 -14.30 -1.69 -3.66
CA THR A 42 -13.57 -2.35 -4.74
C THR A 42 -14.11 -1.87 -6.08
N ILE A 43 -13.22 -1.80 -7.07
CA ILE A 43 -13.45 -1.30 -8.42
C ILE A 43 -12.73 -2.24 -9.42
N PRO A 44 -13.15 -3.51 -9.54
CA PRO A 44 -12.43 -4.49 -10.37
C PRO A 44 -12.28 -4.06 -11.83
N GLN A 45 -13.30 -3.42 -12.38
CA GLN A 45 -13.31 -2.93 -13.78
C GLN A 45 -12.32 -1.78 -13.99
N GLY A 46 -11.98 -1.02 -12.95
CA GLY A 46 -11.04 0.10 -13.01
C GLY A 46 -9.57 -0.33 -12.93
N ILE A 47 -9.28 -1.52 -12.38
CA ILE A 47 -7.90 -1.98 -12.15
C ILE A 47 -7.04 -1.95 -13.42
N PRO A 48 -7.48 -2.48 -14.58
CA PRO A 48 -6.66 -2.41 -15.79
C PRO A 48 -6.33 -0.97 -16.21
N ILE A 49 -7.28 -0.04 -16.03
CA ILE A 49 -7.09 1.38 -16.34
C ILE A 49 -6.09 2.01 -15.37
N PHE A 50 -6.21 1.75 -14.06
CA PHE A 50 -5.27 2.31 -13.07
C PHE A 50 -3.83 1.83 -13.29
N ILE A 51 -3.66 0.54 -13.63
CA ILE A 51 -2.37 -0.05 -13.97
C ILE A 51 -1.78 0.64 -15.20
N ASP A 52 -2.56 0.73 -16.29
CA ASP A 52 -2.09 1.32 -17.54
C ASP A 52 -1.73 2.80 -17.38
N TRP A 53 -2.57 3.56 -16.67
CA TRP A 53 -2.31 4.96 -16.39
C TRP A 53 -1.07 5.17 -15.52
N LEU A 54 -0.87 4.35 -14.48
CA LEU A 54 0.29 4.48 -13.61
C LEU A 54 1.59 4.07 -14.33
N ALA A 55 1.53 3.09 -15.24
CA ALA A 55 2.66 2.68 -16.06
C ALA A 55 3.09 3.74 -17.10
N HIS A 56 2.14 4.56 -17.54
CA HIS A 56 2.34 5.55 -18.62
C HIS A 56 2.07 6.98 -18.15
N LEU A 57 2.17 7.26 -16.85
CA LEU A 57 1.74 8.54 -16.30
C LEU A 57 2.58 9.70 -16.86
N GLU A 58 3.89 9.50 -16.93
CA GLU A 58 4.86 10.50 -17.38
C GLU A 58 4.72 10.79 -18.88
N THR A 59 4.30 9.81 -19.69
CA THR A 59 4.01 10.00 -21.12
C THR A 59 2.62 10.60 -21.33
N ARG A 60 1.61 10.20 -20.56
CA ARG A 60 0.24 10.74 -20.65
C ARG A 60 0.16 12.19 -20.17
N ILE A 61 0.94 12.56 -19.16
CA ILE A 61 1.04 13.92 -18.62
C ILE A 61 2.52 14.28 -18.62
N PRO A 62 3.10 14.85 -19.70
CA PRO A 62 4.54 15.13 -19.81
C PRO A 62 4.98 16.38 -19.04
N GLY A 63 6.30 16.49 -18.76
CA GLY A 63 6.93 17.63 -18.04
C GLY A 63 7.38 17.31 -16.61
N PRO A 64 7.73 18.30 -15.77
CA PRO A 64 8.03 18.10 -14.36
C PRO A 64 6.79 17.65 -13.56
N GLU A 65 6.98 17.15 -12.33
CA GLU A 65 5.87 16.79 -11.43
C GLU A 65 5.09 18.05 -11.03
N THR A 66 3.89 18.22 -11.61
CA THR A 66 2.95 19.32 -11.28
C THR A 66 1.96 18.88 -10.19
N GLU A 67 1.25 19.84 -9.59
CA GLU A 67 0.14 19.54 -8.67
C GLU A 67 -0.87 18.57 -9.31
N HIS A 68 -1.28 18.84 -10.56
CA HIS A 68 -2.21 17.98 -11.28
C HIS A 68 -1.67 16.55 -11.43
N ARG A 69 -0.42 16.36 -11.89
CA ARG A 69 0.15 15.02 -12.03
C ARG A 69 0.27 14.32 -10.68
N SER A 70 0.69 15.03 -9.64
CA SER A 70 0.83 14.48 -8.30
C SER A 70 -0.51 14.00 -7.73
N ILE A 71 -1.60 14.74 -7.97
CA ILE A 71 -2.96 14.31 -7.58
C ILE A 71 -3.39 13.08 -8.38
N ILE A 72 -3.19 13.05 -9.70
CA ILE A 72 -3.49 11.86 -10.52
C ILE A 72 -2.70 10.65 -10.02
N ARG A 73 -1.38 10.79 -9.80
CA ARG A 73 -0.51 9.74 -9.26
C ARG A 73 -1.03 9.20 -7.93
N SER A 74 -1.33 10.10 -7.00
CA SER A 74 -1.87 9.73 -5.69
C SER A 74 -3.20 8.96 -5.83
N GLY A 75 -4.11 9.44 -6.68
CA GLY A 75 -5.37 8.77 -6.97
C GLY A 75 -5.19 7.38 -7.58
N LEU A 76 -4.25 7.20 -8.51
CA LEU A 76 -3.95 5.90 -9.11
C LEU A 76 -3.41 4.91 -8.07
N ILE A 77 -2.45 5.34 -7.25
CA ILE A 77 -1.88 4.53 -6.18
C ILE A 77 -2.98 4.12 -5.19
N ARG A 78 -3.83 5.07 -4.76
CA ARG A 78 -4.90 4.83 -3.78
C ARG A 78 -5.97 3.88 -4.31
N ASN A 79 -6.38 4.02 -5.56
CA ASN A 79 -7.36 3.10 -6.16
C ASN A 79 -6.79 1.71 -6.44
N LEU A 80 -5.46 1.53 -6.47
CA LEU A 80 -4.81 0.22 -6.49
C LEU A 80 -4.72 -0.44 -5.11
N ILE A 81 -5.12 0.25 -4.03
CA ILE A 81 -5.31 -0.36 -2.69
C ILE A 81 -6.65 -1.14 -2.69
N ASP A 82 -6.77 -2.10 -3.61
CA ASP A 82 -8.00 -2.83 -3.89
C ASP A 82 -7.74 -4.34 -3.81
N PRO A 83 -8.47 -5.09 -2.95
CA PRO A 83 -8.37 -6.55 -2.90
C PRO A 83 -8.58 -7.26 -4.25
N ALA A 84 -9.29 -6.67 -5.20
CA ALA A 84 -9.46 -7.22 -6.55
C ALA A 84 -8.17 -7.18 -7.39
N ALA A 85 -7.17 -6.38 -7.01
CA ALA A 85 -5.84 -6.37 -7.63
C ALA A 85 -4.88 -7.40 -7.00
N ARG A 86 -5.34 -8.24 -6.07
CA ARG A 86 -4.51 -9.20 -5.35
C ARG A 86 -3.82 -10.18 -6.31
N GLY A 87 -2.50 -10.30 -6.16
CA GLY A 87 -1.67 -11.17 -6.98
C GLY A 87 -1.40 -10.66 -8.39
N ASN A 88 -1.89 -9.47 -8.75
CA ASN A 88 -1.55 -8.87 -10.04
C ASN A 88 -0.10 -8.36 -10.01
N GLN A 89 0.79 -9.07 -10.70
CA GLN A 89 2.22 -8.78 -10.68
C GLN A 89 2.55 -7.38 -11.23
N GLN A 90 1.86 -6.93 -12.28
CA GLN A 90 2.09 -5.61 -12.87
C GLN A 90 1.72 -4.49 -11.88
N ALA A 91 0.60 -4.61 -11.17
CA ALA A 91 0.24 -3.66 -10.12
C ALA A 91 1.27 -3.63 -8.99
N ILE A 92 1.75 -4.80 -8.56
CA ILE A 92 2.79 -4.92 -7.52
C ILE A 92 4.08 -4.22 -7.95
N ASP A 93 4.56 -4.51 -9.16
CA ASP A 93 5.80 -3.92 -9.67
C ASP A 93 5.68 -2.39 -9.82
N LEU A 94 4.53 -1.90 -10.28
CA LEU A 94 4.26 -0.46 -10.35
C LEU A 94 4.26 0.21 -8.97
N LEU A 95 3.63 -0.39 -7.96
CA LEU A 95 3.65 0.16 -6.60
C LEU A 95 5.06 0.14 -6.00
N ILE A 96 5.85 -0.92 -6.23
CA ILE A 96 7.27 -0.95 -5.85
C ILE A 96 8.02 0.19 -6.54
N ALA A 97 7.79 0.43 -7.83
CA ALA A 97 8.40 1.52 -8.56
C ALA A 97 8.02 2.90 -7.99
N GLN A 98 6.77 3.09 -7.54
CA GLN A 98 6.37 4.34 -6.86
C GLN A 98 7.08 4.52 -5.52
N VAL A 99 7.28 3.45 -4.74
CA VAL A 99 8.06 3.54 -3.49
C VAL A 99 9.52 3.90 -3.77
N ARG A 100 10.10 3.37 -4.86
CA ARG A 100 11.50 3.55 -5.26
C ARG A 100 11.76 4.78 -6.14
N HIS A 101 10.72 5.54 -6.48
CA HIS A 101 10.78 6.63 -7.44
C HIS A 101 11.89 7.65 -7.12
N GLN A 102 12.54 8.18 -8.15
CA GLN A 102 13.59 9.19 -8.04
C GLN A 102 13.24 10.43 -8.90
N PRO A 103 13.21 11.65 -8.31
CA PRO A 103 13.40 11.95 -6.89
C PRO A 103 12.30 11.33 -6.01
N PRO A 104 12.53 11.12 -4.69
CA PRO A 104 11.53 10.52 -3.82
C PRO A 104 10.19 11.25 -3.88
N LEU A 105 9.11 10.50 -4.08
CA LEU A 105 7.75 11.04 -4.01
C LEU A 105 7.40 11.52 -2.59
N PRO A 106 6.39 12.39 -2.44
CA PRO A 106 5.89 12.77 -1.13
C PRO A 106 5.62 11.56 -0.24
N THR A 107 5.89 11.68 1.06
CA THR A 107 5.79 10.56 2.02
C THR A 107 4.42 9.88 1.96
N GLN A 108 3.35 10.64 1.77
CA GLN A 108 1.99 10.12 1.67
C GLN A 108 1.80 9.19 0.45
N HIS A 109 2.39 9.51 -0.70
CA HIS A 109 2.32 8.65 -1.90
C HIS A 109 3.04 7.32 -1.66
N ARG A 110 4.22 7.37 -1.01
CA ARG A 110 4.98 6.18 -0.63
C ARG A 110 4.24 5.34 0.40
N GLU A 111 3.57 5.98 1.36
CA GLU A 111 2.72 5.31 2.34
C GLU A 111 1.55 4.57 1.67
N TRP A 112 0.86 5.22 0.73
CA TRP A 112 -0.20 4.58 -0.06
C TRP A 112 0.29 3.44 -0.91
N ALA A 113 1.47 3.55 -1.52
CA ALA A 113 2.05 2.45 -2.28
C ALA A 113 2.41 1.26 -1.36
N CYS A 114 3.01 1.51 -0.20
CA CYS A 114 3.26 0.49 0.82
C CYS A 114 1.96 -0.16 1.33
N ALA A 115 0.90 0.62 1.53
CA ALA A 115 -0.41 0.12 1.92
C ALA A 115 -1.02 -0.77 0.82
N GLY A 116 -0.96 -0.33 -0.44
CA GLY A 116 -1.38 -1.11 -1.60
C GLY A 116 -0.65 -2.44 -1.70
N LEU A 117 0.69 -2.44 -1.63
CA LEU A 117 1.50 -3.66 -1.55
C LEU A 117 1.08 -4.55 -0.38
N GLY A 118 0.85 -3.95 0.78
CA GLY A 118 0.33 -4.60 1.96
C GLY A 118 -1.00 -5.32 1.72
N VAL A 119 -1.86 -4.83 0.82
CA VAL A 119 -3.15 -5.43 0.45
C VAL A 119 -3.01 -6.50 -0.65
N ILE A 120 -2.32 -6.17 -1.74
CA ILE A 120 -2.39 -6.91 -3.00
C ILE A 120 -1.27 -7.95 -3.16
N ALA A 121 -0.12 -7.79 -2.50
CA ALA A 121 0.97 -8.75 -2.62
C ALA A 121 0.56 -10.13 -2.05
N ALA A 122 0.98 -11.18 -2.75
CA ALA A 122 0.74 -12.57 -2.38
C ALA A 122 2.05 -13.23 -1.92
N LYS A 123 1.98 -14.45 -1.37
CA LYS A 123 3.14 -15.10 -0.74
C LYS A 123 4.38 -15.19 -1.65
N GLN A 124 4.18 -15.42 -2.95
CA GLN A 124 5.24 -15.50 -3.95
C GLN A 124 6.02 -14.19 -4.11
N ASN A 125 5.45 -13.05 -3.70
CA ASN A 125 6.10 -11.75 -3.78
C ASN A 125 7.02 -11.47 -2.57
N PHE A 126 7.18 -12.42 -1.64
CA PHE A 126 8.00 -12.23 -0.44
C PHE A 126 9.41 -11.71 -0.74
N ALA A 127 10.10 -12.29 -1.72
CA ALA A 127 11.45 -11.85 -2.08
C ALA A 127 11.50 -10.36 -2.50
N GLN A 128 10.54 -9.92 -3.32
CA GLN A 128 10.45 -8.51 -3.75
C GLN A 128 10.15 -7.56 -2.58
N ILE A 129 9.25 -7.96 -1.67
CA ILE A 129 8.89 -7.13 -0.51
C ILE A 129 10.01 -7.10 0.53
N ALA A 130 10.73 -8.21 0.74
CA ALA A 130 11.88 -8.26 1.63
C ALA A 130 13.02 -7.38 1.11
N ASP A 131 13.32 -7.43 -0.19
CA ASP A 131 14.27 -6.54 -0.85
C ASP A 131 13.84 -5.07 -0.75
N LEU A 132 12.55 -4.78 -0.94
CA LEU A 132 12.02 -3.43 -0.75
C LEU A 132 12.24 -2.95 0.69
N LEU A 133 11.89 -3.75 1.71
CA LEU A 133 12.04 -3.42 3.13
C LEU A 133 13.50 -3.12 3.52
N ALA A 134 14.45 -3.86 2.95
CA ALA A 134 15.88 -3.67 3.16
C ALA A 134 16.37 -2.34 2.55
N ASN A 135 15.78 -1.94 1.43
CA ASN A 135 16.22 -0.82 0.60
C ASN A 135 15.18 0.33 0.52
N LEU A 136 14.40 0.54 1.59
CA LEU A 136 13.39 1.61 1.63
C LEU A 136 14.05 2.99 1.68
N PRO A 137 13.58 3.97 0.87
CA PRO A 137 14.02 5.35 1.02
C PRO A 137 13.75 5.88 2.42
N GLU A 138 14.60 6.81 2.88
CA GLU A 138 14.48 7.41 4.20
C GLU A 138 13.10 8.06 4.40
N GLY A 139 12.57 7.93 5.62
CA GLY A 139 11.24 8.44 5.99
C GLY A 139 10.06 7.64 5.41
N THR A 140 10.28 6.56 4.66
CA THR A 140 9.17 5.72 4.15
C THR A 140 8.54 4.89 5.28
N PRO A 141 7.22 4.96 5.50
CA PRO A 141 6.53 4.12 6.48
C PRO A 141 6.66 2.63 6.14
N LYS A 142 7.04 1.82 7.14
CA LYS A 142 7.29 0.37 6.97
C LYS A 142 6.12 -0.52 7.41
N SER A 143 5.19 0.02 8.21
CA SER A 143 4.20 -0.77 8.94
C SER A 143 3.35 -1.68 8.05
N ALA A 144 2.89 -1.19 6.90
CA ALA A 144 2.08 -2.00 5.98
C ALA A 144 2.85 -3.21 5.40
N LEU A 145 4.12 -3.02 5.05
CA LEU A 145 4.99 -4.07 4.52
C LEU A 145 5.40 -5.07 5.61
N VAL A 146 5.62 -4.60 6.84
CA VAL A 146 5.88 -5.47 7.99
C VAL A 146 4.64 -6.31 8.33
N GLU A 147 3.44 -5.72 8.29
CA GLU A 147 2.18 -6.47 8.51
C GLU A 147 1.95 -7.51 7.41
N TYR A 148 2.31 -7.20 6.15
CA TYR A 148 2.26 -8.17 5.03
C TYR A 148 3.02 -9.47 5.30
N LEU A 149 4.14 -9.42 6.04
CA LEU A 149 4.90 -10.63 6.37
C LEU A 149 4.00 -11.72 6.98
N GLY A 150 2.98 -11.31 7.76
CA GLY A 150 1.98 -12.19 8.36
C GLY A 150 1.25 -13.10 7.37
N LYS A 151 1.16 -12.70 6.11
CA LYS A 151 0.52 -13.46 5.03
C LYS A 151 1.40 -14.56 4.46
N VAL A 152 2.73 -14.41 4.54
CA VAL A 152 3.72 -15.31 3.91
C VAL A 152 3.78 -16.65 4.65
N LYS A 153 3.89 -16.61 5.98
CA LYS A 153 3.91 -17.78 6.88
C LYS A 153 5.07 -18.75 6.63
N THR A 154 6.27 -18.21 6.43
CA THR A 154 7.51 -19.00 6.33
C THR A 154 8.48 -18.62 7.47
N PRO A 155 9.48 -19.46 7.78
CA PRO A 155 10.51 -19.12 8.77
C PRO A 155 11.23 -17.81 8.47
N GLU A 156 11.54 -17.54 7.20
CA GLU A 156 12.24 -16.32 6.78
C GLU A 156 11.39 -15.08 7.02
N ALA A 157 10.09 -15.14 6.72
CA ALA A 157 9.17 -14.04 6.98
C ALA A 157 8.95 -13.83 8.49
N ARG A 158 8.94 -14.91 9.29
CA ARG A 158 8.90 -14.84 10.76
C ARG A 158 10.15 -14.12 11.29
N ASP A 159 11.33 -14.54 10.86
CA ASP A 159 12.60 -13.99 11.34
C ASP A 159 12.74 -12.51 10.96
N LEU A 160 12.30 -12.15 9.74
CA LEU A 160 12.21 -10.76 9.33
C LEU A 160 11.23 -9.96 10.20
N ALA A 161 10.03 -10.49 10.50
CA ALA A 161 9.08 -9.83 11.39
C ALA A 161 9.63 -9.65 12.81
N VAL A 162 10.34 -10.65 13.35
CA VAL A 162 11.01 -10.57 14.67
C VAL A 162 11.99 -9.40 14.72
N SER A 163 12.77 -9.17 13.66
CA SER A 163 13.75 -8.07 13.61
C SER A 163 13.11 -6.67 13.81
N TYR A 164 11.81 -6.53 13.52
CA TYR A 164 11.08 -5.28 13.69
C TYR A 164 10.47 -5.09 15.09
N LEU A 165 10.49 -6.08 15.98
CA LEU A 165 9.95 -5.96 17.35
C LEU A 165 10.63 -4.85 18.16
N GLY A 166 11.89 -4.54 17.89
CA GLY A 166 12.63 -3.46 18.56
C GLY A 166 12.38 -2.06 17.99
N THR A 167 11.70 -1.93 16.86
CA THR A 167 11.74 -0.72 16.01
C THR A 167 10.39 0.03 15.95
N GLY A 168 10.32 1.12 15.18
CA GLY A 168 9.09 1.88 14.93
C GLY A 168 7.86 1.04 14.54
N PRO A 169 7.93 0.14 13.54
CA PRO A 169 6.81 -0.74 13.14
C PRO A 169 6.54 -1.94 14.07
N ARG A 170 6.90 -1.87 15.36
CA ARG A 170 6.70 -2.95 16.35
C ARG A 170 5.29 -3.51 16.38
N GLU A 171 4.28 -2.64 16.35
CA GLU A 171 2.88 -3.09 16.40
C GLU A 171 2.52 -3.93 15.15
N ALA A 172 3.04 -3.58 13.97
CA ALA A 172 2.86 -4.35 12.75
C ALA A 172 3.58 -5.70 12.83
N ALA A 173 4.78 -5.74 13.42
CA ALA A 173 5.53 -6.97 13.64
C ALA A 173 4.77 -7.97 14.53
N ILE A 174 4.20 -7.49 15.65
CA ILE A 174 3.38 -8.32 16.54
C ILE A 174 2.17 -8.89 15.78
N LYS A 175 1.47 -8.07 14.99
CA LYS A 175 0.33 -8.54 14.18
C LYS A 175 0.75 -9.60 13.17
N ALA A 176 1.88 -9.40 12.48
CA ALA A 176 2.40 -10.35 11.52
C ALA A 176 2.68 -11.72 12.17
N LEU A 177 3.38 -11.73 13.31
CA LEU A 177 3.70 -12.96 14.04
C LEU A 177 2.43 -13.71 14.50
N VAL A 178 1.42 -12.98 14.99
CA VAL A 178 0.11 -13.55 15.36
C VAL A 178 -0.58 -14.14 14.14
N GLN A 179 -0.59 -13.43 13.01
CA GLN A 179 -1.22 -13.91 11.77
C GLN A 179 -0.56 -15.18 11.21
N MET A 180 0.77 -15.30 11.37
CA MET A 180 1.51 -16.51 11.01
C MET A 180 1.22 -17.69 11.93
N LYS A 181 0.72 -17.43 13.16
CA LYS A 181 0.77 -18.38 14.28
C LYS A 181 2.23 -18.82 14.54
N ALA A 182 3.15 -17.86 14.59
CA ALA A 182 4.56 -18.13 14.75
C ALA A 182 4.85 -18.88 16.07
N THR A 183 5.55 -19.99 15.98
CA THR A 183 6.01 -20.78 17.14
C THR A 183 7.34 -20.25 17.65
N GLY A 184 7.62 -20.45 18.95
CA GLY A 184 8.91 -20.12 19.55
C GLY A 184 9.23 -18.63 19.66
N VAL A 185 8.27 -17.72 19.39
CA VAL A 185 8.49 -16.26 19.47
C VAL A 185 7.88 -15.60 20.70
N ARG A 186 7.20 -16.36 21.57
CA ARG A 186 6.51 -15.82 22.77
C ARG A 186 7.46 -15.06 23.68
N HIS A 187 8.61 -15.65 23.98
CA HIS A 187 9.66 -15.05 24.83
C HIS A 187 10.19 -13.72 24.29
N LEU A 188 10.05 -13.44 22.99
CA LEU A 188 10.45 -12.17 22.37
C LEU A 188 9.39 -11.07 22.56
N ILE A 189 8.13 -11.46 22.82
CA ILE A 189 7.00 -10.53 23.00
C ILE A 189 6.71 -10.31 24.49
N GLU A 190 7.01 -11.26 25.36
CA GLU A 190 6.84 -11.16 26.81
C GLU A 190 7.42 -9.88 27.43
N PRO A 191 8.64 -9.41 27.07
CA PRO A 191 9.18 -8.14 27.59
C PRO A 191 8.32 -6.91 27.27
N LEU A 192 7.45 -6.99 26.25
CA LEU A 192 6.57 -5.90 25.86
C LEU A 192 5.35 -5.75 26.78
N LEU A 193 5.13 -6.69 27.70
CA LEU A 193 4.09 -6.58 28.73
C LEU A 193 4.38 -5.44 29.72
N ASP A 194 5.64 -5.06 29.89
CA ASP A 194 6.09 -3.97 30.78
C ASP A 194 6.44 -2.68 30.01
N HIS A 195 6.09 -2.61 28.72
CA HIS A 195 6.44 -1.47 27.88
C HIS A 195 5.81 -0.15 28.40
N PRO A 196 6.51 1.01 28.36
CA PRO A 196 5.98 2.29 28.85
C PRO A 196 4.61 2.69 28.28
N TYR A 197 4.42 2.49 26.97
CA TYR A 197 3.13 2.75 26.30
C TYR A 197 2.09 1.64 26.52
N ALA A 198 0.91 2.04 27.01
CA ALA A 198 -0.20 1.13 27.31
C ALA A 198 -0.76 0.41 26.08
N SER A 199 -0.72 1.03 24.89
CA SER A 199 -1.16 0.40 23.64
C SER A 199 -0.34 -0.86 23.33
N ILE A 200 0.98 -0.76 23.49
CA ILE A 200 1.91 -1.87 23.24
C ILE A 200 1.70 -2.99 24.26
N ARG A 201 1.56 -2.68 25.56
CA ARG A 201 1.26 -3.70 26.58
C ARG A 201 -0.02 -4.47 26.25
N LYS A 202 -1.09 -3.75 25.88
CA LYS A 202 -2.38 -4.34 25.50
C LYS A 202 -2.26 -5.23 24.26
N GLN A 203 -1.45 -4.83 23.29
CA GLN A 203 -1.22 -5.62 22.09
C GLN A 203 -0.38 -6.88 22.37
N ALA A 204 0.68 -6.75 23.17
CA ALA A 204 1.52 -7.87 23.57
C ALA A 204 0.71 -8.94 24.32
N LYS A 205 -0.11 -8.52 25.29
CA LYS A 205 -1.03 -9.43 26.01
C LYS A 205 -1.94 -10.20 25.05
N ARG A 206 -2.62 -9.50 24.13
CA ARG A 206 -3.49 -10.12 23.11
C ARG A 206 -2.74 -11.04 22.15
N ALA A 207 -1.48 -10.74 21.86
CA ALA A 207 -0.66 -11.57 21.00
C ALA A 207 -0.28 -12.88 21.70
N LEU A 208 0.13 -12.82 22.98
CA LEU A 208 0.46 -14.00 23.79
C LEU A 208 -0.74 -14.91 24.05
N GLU A 209 -1.97 -14.40 24.00
CA GLU A 209 -3.18 -15.25 24.03
C GLU A 209 -3.39 -16.05 22.73
N LYS A 210 -2.85 -15.57 21.60
CA LYS A 210 -3.11 -16.13 20.26
C LYS A 210 -1.94 -16.92 19.68
N LEU A 211 -0.72 -16.65 20.13
CA LEU A 211 0.46 -17.34 19.67
C LEU A 211 0.53 -18.75 20.26
N PRO A 212 0.89 -19.76 19.46
CA PRO A 212 1.17 -21.09 19.98
C PRO A 212 2.22 -21.04 21.07
N SER A 213 2.10 -21.96 22.05
CA SER A 213 3.12 -22.24 23.05
C SER A 213 4.48 -22.51 22.43
#